data_AF-A0A633FVT0-F1
#
_entry.id   AF-A0A633FVT0-F1
#
_cell.length_a   1.000
_cell.length_b   1.000
_cell.length_c   1.000
_cell.angle_alpha   90.00
_cell.angle_beta   90.00
_cell.angle_gamma   90.00
#
_symmetry.space_group_name_H-M   'P 1'
#
loop_
_entity.id
_entity.type
_entity.pdbx_description
1 polymer ?
#
loop_
_entity_poly.entity_id
_entity_poly.type
_entity_poly.pdbx_seq_one_letter_code
_entity_poly.pdbx_strand_id
1 'polypeptide(L)'
;DLTKSVNDLFHFDSNGNGGDIIVDSGLFPILWTIASIDKKYNNKDKNYYQDIYCDDDFNDYAQSFLSQMSANGNAHDLIKNISNMHFLLNEGRTENNFYSDSLRNLNKINWYQKVYPFCDLFLFHQIKEVLFRQLSVPYHVNMEKTLRWKYKAKDTNMYMDMLVLDECRYLYDWMPSLDMFYSGMMDIERQFSFRFILDAVAKHRMVYNNEFFYGTASVSKFETDYVEKVLSVRKNII
;
A
#
# COMPACT_ATOMS: atom_id res chain seq x y z
N ASP A 1 -13.70 19.16 1.23
CA ASP A 1 -12.78 19.05 2.37
C ASP A 1 -12.17 17.65 2.35
N LEU A 2 -10.84 17.56 2.32
CA LEU A 2 -10.11 16.29 2.28
C LEU A 2 -10.38 15.47 3.54
N THR A 3 -10.40 16.11 4.70
CA THR A 3 -10.59 15.45 6.00
C THR A 3 -11.92 14.72 6.05
N LYS A 4 -13.00 15.38 5.60
CA LYS A 4 -14.32 14.76 5.48
C LYS A 4 -14.29 13.56 4.52
N SER A 5 -13.73 13.74 3.33
CA SER A 5 -13.71 12.68 2.30
C SER A 5 -12.94 11.43 2.75
N VAL A 6 -11.88 11.63 3.53
CA VAL A 6 -11.11 10.54 4.17
C VAL A 6 -11.92 9.89 5.28
N ASN A 7 -12.59 10.67 6.14
CA ASN A 7 -13.44 10.14 7.20
C ASN A 7 -14.59 9.27 6.66
N ASP A 8 -15.14 9.63 5.50
CA ASP A 8 -16.17 8.86 4.81
C ASP A 8 -15.67 7.46 4.34
N LEU A 9 -14.36 7.20 4.32
CA LEU A 9 -13.82 5.84 4.10
C LEU A 9 -13.98 4.95 5.34
N PHE A 10 -13.89 5.54 6.53
CA PHE A 10 -13.89 4.82 7.81
C PHE A 10 -15.29 4.50 8.32
N HIS A 11 -16.30 5.28 7.94
CA HIS A 11 -17.64 5.14 8.51
C HIS A 11 -18.72 5.25 7.45
N PHE A 12 -19.83 4.56 7.70
CA PHE A 12 -21.06 4.77 6.95
C PHE A 12 -21.74 6.08 7.38
N ASP A 13 -22.26 6.83 6.41
CA ASP A 13 -23.19 7.93 6.67
C ASP A 13 -24.59 7.40 7.02
N SER A 14 -25.51 8.30 7.34
CA SER A 14 -26.90 7.93 7.67
C SER A 14 -27.67 7.24 6.54
N ASN A 15 -27.18 7.38 5.30
CA ASN A 15 -27.78 6.79 4.10
C ASN A 15 -27.07 5.49 3.68
N GLY A 16 -26.08 5.03 4.44
CA GLY A 16 -25.29 3.83 4.14
C GLY A 16 -24.19 4.03 3.10
N ASN A 17 -23.85 5.27 2.74
CA ASN A 17 -22.71 5.56 1.87
C ASN A 17 -21.41 5.61 2.69
N GLY A 18 -20.26 5.36 2.06
CA GLY A 18 -18.96 5.36 2.74
C GLY A 18 -18.61 3.99 3.30
N GLY A 19 -17.74 3.97 4.31
CA GLY A 19 -17.38 2.75 5.04
C GLY A 19 -16.64 1.69 4.21
N ASP A 20 -15.90 2.07 3.16
CA ASP A 20 -15.17 1.13 2.30
C ASP A 20 -14.17 0.30 3.09
N ILE A 21 -13.56 0.90 4.11
CA ILE A 21 -12.63 0.20 5.00
C ILE A 21 -13.35 -0.93 5.74
N ILE A 22 -14.63 -0.74 6.07
CA ILE A 22 -15.46 -1.75 6.74
C ILE A 22 -15.86 -2.85 5.73
N VAL A 23 -16.37 -2.45 4.56
CA VAL A 23 -16.88 -3.39 3.54
C VAL A 23 -15.75 -4.24 2.96
N ASP A 24 -14.63 -3.61 2.62
CA ASP A 24 -13.50 -4.21 1.91
C ASP A 24 -12.25 -4.20 2.79
N SER A 25 -12.37 -4.65 4.05
CA SER A 25 -11.24 -4.69 5.01
C SER A 25 -10.03 -5.49 4.50
N GLY A 26 -10.24 -6.46 3.60
CA GLY A 26 -9.16 -7.18 2.92
C GLY A 26 -8.39 -6.37 1.86
N LEU A 27 -8.96 -5.27 1.37
CA LEU A 27 -8.30 -4.30 0.48
C LEU A 27 -7.77 -3.07 1.24
N PHE A 28 -8.17 -2.89 2.50
CA PHE A 28 -7.70 -1.83 3.39
C PHE A 28 -7.20 -2.32 4.77
N PRO A 29 -6.44 -3.43 4.88
CA PRO A 29 -5.99 -3.95 6.17
C PRO A 29 -5.21 -2.94 7.04
N ILE A 30 -4.41 -2.02 6.46
CA ILE A 30 -3.68 -1.00 7.22
C ILE A 30 -4.66 0.01 7.84
N LEU A 31 -5.56 0.58 7.03
CA LEU A 31 -6.52 1.56 7.54
C LEU A 31 -7.53 0.93 8.50
N TRP A 32 -7.94 -0.31 8.24
CA TRP A 32 -8.80 -1.07 9.14
C TRP A 32 -8.13 -1.35 10.48
N THR A 33 -6.84 -1.70 10.46
CA THR A 33 -6.05 -1.88 11.69
C THR A 33 -5.96 -0.58 12.47
N ILE A 34 -5.67 0.54 11.79
CA ILE A 34 -5.64 1.88 12.40
C ILE A 34 -6.98 2.20 13.07
N ALA A 35 -8.11 1.98 12.37
CA ALA A 35 -9.45 2.21 12.92
C ALA A 35 -9.74 1.32 14.14
N SER A 36 -9.15 0.13 14.21
CA SER A 36 -9.30 -0.79 15.33
C SER A 36 -8.47 -0.40 16.56
N ILE A 37 -7.37 0.35 16.38
CA ILE A 37 -6.42 0.66 17.46
C ILE A 37 -6.32 2.15 17.82
N ASP A 38 -7.03 3.04 17.10
CA ASP A 38 -7.08 4.47 17.39
C ASP A 38 -8.48 4.93 17.76
N LYS A 39 -8.64 5.52 18.96
CA LYS A 39 -9.95 5.95 19.49
C LYS A 39 -10.66 7.00 18.64
N LYS A 40 -9.92 7.82 17.88
CA LYS A 40 -10.51 8.89 17.07
C LYS A 40 -11.11 8.32 15.78
N TYR A 41 -10.39 7.42 15.10
CA TYR A 41 -10.88 6.78 13.87
C TYR A 41 -11.81 5.60 14.14
N ASN A 42 -11.72 4.96 15.31
CA ASN A 42 -12.72 3.99 15.75
C ASN A 42 -14.08 4.65 15.99
N ASN A 43 -14.07 5.78 16.71
CA ASN A 43 -15.25 6.57 17.05
C ASN A 43 -16.43 5.77 17.65
N LYS A 44 -16.13 4.69 18.39
CA LYS A 44 -17.12 3.74 18.92
C LYS A 44 -18.02 3.11 17.85
N ASP A 45 -17.53 3.05 16.61
CA ASP A 45 -18.19 2.35 15.52
C ASP A 45 -18.03 0.84 15.73
N LYS A 46 -19.16 0.16 15.92
CA LYS A 46 -19.22 -1.27 16.25
C LYS A 46 -18.68 -2.19 15.15
N ASN A 47 -18.38 -1.65 13.97
CA ASN A 47 -17.72 -2.36 12.88
C ASN A 47 -16.24 -2.62 13.15
N TYR A 48 -15.64 -1.94 14.14
CA TYR A 48 -14.25 -2.12 14.56
C TYR A 48 -14.15 -2.76 15.94
N TYR A 49 -12.98 -3.31 16.28
CA TYR A 49 -12.71 -3.80 17.63
C TYR A 49 -12.82 -2.68 18.67
N GLN A 50 -13.42 -2.99 19.82
CA GLN A 50 -13.74 -1.99 20.86
C GLN A 50 -12.83 -2.07 22.09
N ASP A 51 -11.88 -3.01 22.11
CA ASP A 51 -11.00 -3.28 23.26
C ASP A 51 -10.20 -2.04 23.69
N ILE A 52 -9.89 -1.13 22.76
CA ILE A 52 -9.25 0.16 23.06
C ILE A 52 -10.03 1.03 24.06
N TYR A 53 -11.34 0.81 24.26
CA TYR A 53 -12.15 1.53 25.24
C TYR A 53 -12.38 0.76 26.54
N CYS A 54 -12.07 -0.54 26.56
CA CYS A 54 -12.36 -1.44 27.68
C CYS A 54 -11.09 -1.92 28.40
N ASP A 55 -9.95 -1.88 27.72
CA ASP A 55 -8.64 -2.30 28.21
C ASP A 55 -7.66 -1.14 28.07
N ASP A 56 -7.31 -0.52 29.20
CA ASP A 56 -6.39 0.61 29.26
C ASP A 56 -4.96 0.20 28.88
N ASP A 57 -4.52 -1.02 29.24
CA ASP A 57 -3.18 -1.53 28.90
C ASP A 57 -3.06 -1.73 27.38
N PHE A 58 -4.10 -2.27 26.75
CA PHE A 58 -4.16 -2.41 25.29
C PHE A 58 -4.16 -1.06 24.59
N ASN A 59 -4.92 -0.08 25.09
CA ASN A 59 -4.93 1.27 24.54
C ASN A 59 -3.55 1.95 24.64
N ASP A 60 -2.87 1.81 25.77
CA ASP A 60 -1.53 2.37 25.97
C ASP A 60 -0.51 1.72 25.03
N TYR A 61 -0.60 0.40 24.84
CA TYR A 61 0.16 -0.31 23.83
C TYR A 61 -0.10 0.25 22.42
N ALA A 62 -1.37 0.38 22.02
CA ALA A 62 -1.76 0.86 20.70
C ALA A 62 -1.22 2.26 20.40
N GLN A 63 -1.34 3.19 21.35
CA GLN A 63 -0.84 4.55 21.21
C GLN A 63 0.69 4.58 21.14
N SER A 64 1.38 3.77 21.95
CA SER A 64 2.84 3.62 21.90
C SER A 64 3.30 3.05 20.55
N PHE A 65 2.63 2.00 20.06
CA PHE A 65 2.92 1.38 18.77
C PHE A 65 2.79 2.36 17.60
N LEU A 66 1.67 3.09 17.52
CA LEU A 66 1.44 4.11 16.49
C LEU A 66 2.47 5.25 16.58
N SER A 67 2.81 5.69 17.80
CA SER A 67 3.78 6.76 18.01
C SER A 67 5.18 6.34 17.57
N GLN A 68 5.58 5.08 17.80
CA GLN A 68 6.89 4.55 17.38
C GLN A 68 7.01 4.40 15.86
N MET A 69 5.91 4.19 15.14
CA MET A 69 5.91 4.18 13.67
C MET A 69 6.01 5.58 13.06
N SER A 70 5.69 6.62 13.82
CA SER A 70 5.81 8.01 13.37
C SER A 70 7.26 8.49 13.46
N ALA A 71 7.77 9.10 12.38
CA ALA A 71 9.09 9.74 12.39
C ALA A 71 9.25 10.80 13.51
N ASN A 72 8.17 11.52 13.84
CA ASN A 72 8.16 12.57 14.86
C ASN A 72 7.58 12.12 16.21
N GLY A 73 7.31 10.82 16.41
CA GLY A 73 6.66 10.33 17.63
C GLY A 73 5.18 10.71 17.78
N ASN A 74 4.53 11.25 16.74
CA ASN A 74 3.14 11.68 16.77
C ASN A 74 2.24 10.71 15.97
N ALA A 75 1.52 9.85 16.69
CA ALA A 75 0.55 8.91 16.11
C ALA A 75 -0.52 9.61 15.23
N HIS A 76 -1.00 10.78 15.63
CA HIS A 76 -2.05 11.50 14.92
C HIS A 76 -1.58 11.97 13.53
N ASP A 77 -0.37 12.50 13.43
CA ASP A 77 0.22 12.93 12.16
C ASP A 77 0.46 11.74 11.23
N LEU A 78 0.98 10.64 11.76
CA LEU A 78 1.17 9.39 11.02
C LEU A 78 -0.15 8.91 10.42
N ILE A 79 -1.18 8.74 11.25
CA ILE A 79 -2.47 8.22 10.81
C ILE A 79 -3.10 9.15 9.77
N LYS A 80 -3.07 10.46 10.00
CA LYS A 80 -3.58 11.46 9.06
C LYS A 80 -2.88 11.35 7.70
N ASN A 81 -1.55 11.25 7.70
CA ASN A 81 -0.76 11.18 6.47
C ASN A 81 -1.00 9.86 5.71
N ILE A 82 -1.04 8.72 6.41
CA ILE A 82 -1.36 7.42 5.81
C ILE A 82 -2.77 7.43 5.22
N SER A 83 -3.76 7.90 5.98
CA SER A 83 -5.17 7.94 5.52
C SER A 83 -5.35 8.84 4.30
N ASN A 84 -4.72 10.03 4.30
CA ASN A 84 -4.72 10.92 3.15
C ASN A 84 -4.05 10.27 1.93
N MET A 85 -2.92 9.59 2.14
CA MET A 85 -2.16 8.93 1.07
C MET A 85 -2.98 7.81 0.43
N HIS A 86 -3.61 6.93 1.23
CA HIS A 86 -4.51 5.91 0.71
C HIS A 86 -5.69 6.51 -0.05
N PHE A 87 -6.34 7.54 0.48
CA PHE A 87 -7.45 8.21 -0.20
C PHE A 87 -7.04 8.79 -1.56
N LEU A 88 -5.88 9.45 -1.64
CA LEU A 88 -5.39 10.07 -2.87
C LEU A 88 -4.92 9.03 -3.92
N LEU A 89 -4.36 7.90 -3.47
CA LEU A 89 -3.94 6.81 -4.34
C LEU A 89 -5.12 5.97 -4.86
N ASN A 90 -6.22 5.87 -4.11
CA ASN A 90 -7.41 5.12 -4.51
C ASN A 90 -8.11 5.77 -5.73
N GLU A 91 -8.98 5.02 -6.42
CA GLU A 91 -9.75 5.49 -7.57
C GLU A 91 -11.26 5.28 -7.41
N GLY A 92 -12.05 6.15 -8.04
CA GLY A 92 -13.49 5.97 -8.19
C GLY A 92 -14.34 6.72 -7.15
N ARG A 93 -13.74 7.63 -6.38
CA ARG A 93 -14.44 8.52 -5.45
C ARG A 93 -14.26 9.98 -5.88
N THR A 94 -13.94 10.83 -4.92
CA THR A 94 -13.80 12.29 -5.05
C THR A 94 -12.34 12.74 -4.97
N GLU A 95 -11.38 11.81 -5.01
CA GLU A 95 -9.95 12.07 -4.94
C GLU A 95 -9.47 13.00 -6.07
N ASN A 96 -10.10 12.91 -7.24
CA ASN A 96 -9.79 13.71 -8.42
C ASN A 96 -10.02 15.22 -8.21
N ASN A 97 -10.86 15.59 -7.24
CA ASN A 97 -11.07 16.99 -6.85
C ASN A 97 -9.79 17.62 -6.28
N PHE A 98 -8.89 16.82 -5.73
CA PHE A 98 -7.66 17.25 -5.08
C PHE A 98 -6.44 17.21 -6.02
N TYR A 99 -6.62 16.81 -7.27
CA TYR A 99 -5.53 16.74 -8.25
C TYR A 99 -5.11 18.14 -8.71
N SER A 100 -3.80 18.31 -8.92
CA SER A 100 -3.25 19.44 -9.67
C SER A 100 -3.69 19.39 -11.15
N ASP A 101 -3.57 20.50 -11.87
CA ASP A 101 -3.95 20.54 -13.28
C ASP A 101 -3.17 19.53 -14.15
N SER A 102 -1.86 19.37 -13.91
CA SER A 102 -1.04 18.34 -14.57
C SER A 102 -1.57 16.94 -14.31
N LEU A 103 -1.90 16.60 -13.05
CA LEU A 103 -2.41 15.27 -12.70
C LEU A 103 -3.83 15.04 -13.26
N ARG A 104 -4.68 16.07 -13.29
CA ARG A 104 -6.00 16.02 -13.95
C ARG A 104 -5.87 15.75 -15.44
N ASN A 105 -4.86 16.31 -16.10
CA ASN A 105 -4.62 16.08 -17.52
C ASN A 105 -4.20 14.63 -17.77
N LEU A 106 -3.35 14.04 -16.93
CA LEU A 106 -3.02 12.61 -17.02
C LEU A 106 -4.23 11.70 -16.72
N ASN A 107 -5.08 12.06 -15.75
CA ASN A 107 -6.26 11.27 -15.39
C ASN A 107 -7.30 11.16 -16.52
N LYS A 108 -7.37 12.16 -17.42
CA LYS A 108 -8.27 12.15 -18.58
C LYS A 108 -7.85 11.14 -19.65
N ILE A 109 -6.63 10.64 -19.60
CA ILE A 109 -6.08 9.74 -20.61
C ILE A 109 -6.64 8.34 -20.37
N ASN A 110 -7.12 7.72 -21.44
CA ASN A 110 -7.57 6.35 -21.38
C ASN A 110 -6.36 5.38 -21.42
N TRP A 111 -5.71 5.17 -20.28
CA TRP A 111 -4.43 4.47 -20.17
C TRP A 111 -4.45 3.03 -20.70
N TYR A 112 -5.52 2.28 -20.44
CA TYR A 112 -5.62 0.89 -20.92
C TYR A 112 -5.71 0.77 -22.45
N GLN A 113 -6.06 1.85 -23.16
CA GLN A 113 -6.05 1.90 -24.63
C GLN A 113 -4.72 2.43 -25.19
N LYS A 114 -3.93 3.12 -24.37
CA LYS A 114 -2.68 3.79 -24.78
C LYS A 114 -1.45 2.95 -24.48
N VAL A 115 -1.52 2.08 -23.49
CA VAL A 115 -0.44 1.17 -23.11
C VAL A 115 -0.78 -0.23 -23.59
N TYR A 116 0.25 -0.98 -23.98
CA TYR A 116 0.12 -2.35 -24.43
C TYR A 116 -0.59 -3.20 -23.35
N PRO A 117 -1.64 -3.97 -23.74
CA PRO A 117 -2.39 -4.77 -22.80
C PRO A 117 -1.59 -6.02 -22.39
N PHE A 118 -1.54 -6.27 -21.09
CA PHE A 118 -1.06 -7.53 -20.51
C PHE A 118 -2.22 -8.27 -19.82
N CYS A 119 -1.93 -9.20 -18.89
CA CYS A 119 -2.97 -9.87 -18.10
C CYS A 119 -3.82 -8.87 -17.31
N ASP A 120 -3.17 -7.92 -16.61
CA ASP A 120 -3.85 -6.80 -15.97
C ASP A 120 -3.78 -5.52 -16.81
N LEU A 121 -4.88 -4.77 -16.80
CA LEU A 121 -4.99 -3.47 -17.44
C LEU A 121 -4.12 -2.43 -16.73
N PHE A 122 -3.52 -1.53 -17.51
CA PHE A 122 -2.79 -0.39 -16.96
C PHE A 122 -3.77 0.73 -16.59
N LEU A 123 -3.93 0.96 -15.29
CA LEU A 123 -4.87 1.93 -14.72
C LEU A 123 -4.14 3.12 -14.08
N PHE A 124 -4.88 4.20 -13.83
CA PHE A 124 -4.27 5.46 -13.42
C PHE A 124 -3.72 5.43 -11.98
N HIS A 125 -4.19 4.52 -11.12
CA HIS A 125 -3.67 4.37 -9.76
C HIS A 125 -2.20 3.97 -9.76
N GLN A 126 -1.79 3.15 -10.73
CA GLN A 126 -0.41 2.70 -10.88
C GLN A 126 0.52 3.87 -11.24
N ILE A 127 0.01 4.87 -11.96
CA ILE A 127 0.74 6.10 -12.26
C ILE A 127 0.90 6.92 -10.99
N LYS A 128 -0.18 7.10 -10.22
CA LYS A 128 -0.14 7.83 -8.94
C LYS A 128 0.85 7.19 -7.97
N GLU A 129 0.84 5.86 -7.85
CA GLU A 129 1.75 5.12 -6.98
C GLU A 129 3.22 5.33 -7.34
N VAL A 130 3.56 5.25 -8.62
CA VAL A 130 4.95 5.42 -9.08
C VAL A 130 5.42 6.86 -8.93
N LEU A 131 4.58 7.84 -9.26
CA LEU A 131 4.90 9.25 -9.08
C LEU A 131 5.08 9.62 -7.60
N PHE A 132 4.21 9.11 -6.72
CA PHE A 132 4.34 9.30 -5.28
C PHE A 132 5.69 8.77 -4.78
N ARG A 133 6.07 7.59 -5.27
CA ARG A 133 7.31 6.89 -4.90
C ARG A 133 8.57 7.50 -5.51
N GLN A 134 8.46 8.18 -6.64
CA GLN A 134 9.56 8.97 -7.18
C GLN A 134 10.03 10.05 -6.18
N LEU A 135 9.08 10.60 -5.41
CA LEU A 135 9.33 11.61 -4.38
C LEU A 135 9.77 11.01 -3.03
N SER A 136 9.28 9.82 -2.66
CA SER A 136 9.36 9.31 -1.29
C SER A 136 10.52 8.35 -1.00
N VAL A 137 11.42 8.10 -1.96
CA VAL A 137 12.56 7.14 -1.86
C VAL A 137 12.13 5.81 -1.19
N PRO A 138 11.22 5.05 -1.80
CA PRO A 138 10.63 3.90 -1.13
C PRO A 138 11.63 2.74 -1.03
N TYR A 139 11.48 2.00 0.05
CA TYR A 139 12.09 0.70 0.23
C TYR A 139 11.04 -0.39 -0.05
N HIS A 140 11.37 -1.35 -0.90
CA HIS A 140 10.52 -2.51 -1.18
C HIS A 140 11.04 -3.74 -0.47
N VAL A 141 10.13 -4.49 0.15
CA VAL A 141 10.52 -5.73 0.81
C VAL A 141 10.89 -6.78 -0.24
N ASN A 142 12.08 -7.35 -0.10
CA ASN A 142 12.52 -8.49 -0.90
C ASN A 142 12.24 -9.79 -0.15
N MET A 143 11.12 -10.43 -0.49
CA MET A 143 10.71 -11.69 0.16
C MET A 143 11.65 -12.86 -0.09
N GLU A 144 12.32 -12.91 -1.23
CA GLU A 144 13.27 -13.99 -1.53
C GLU A 144 14.55 -13.87 -0.71
N LYS A 145 14.97 -12.63 -0.40
CA LYS A 145 16.15 -12.35 0.40
C LYS A 145 15.86 -12.23 1.89
N THR A 146 14.59 -12.16 2.28
CA THR A 146 14.17 -12.14 3.69
C THR A 146 14.60 -13.44 4.39
N LEU A 147 15.35 -13.28 5.49
CA LEU A 147 15.90 -14.39 6.26
C LEU A 147 15.09 -14.60 7.52
N ARG A 148 14.78 -15.86 7.81
CA ARG A 148 13.90 -16.22 8.93
C ARG A 148 14.49 -17.37 9.71
N TRP A 149 14.54 -17.19 11.02
CA TRP A 149 15.18 -18.11 11.92
C TRP A 149 14.34 -18.39 13.16
N LYS A 150 14.59 -19.56 13.74
CA LYS A 150 14.08 -19.95 15.05
C LYS A 150 15.19 -20.62 15.85
N TYR A 151 15.23 -20.35 17.14
CA TYR A 151 16.16 -20.99 18.08
C TYR A 151 15.47 -21.20 19.43
N LYS A 152 16.04 -22.04 20.30
CA LYS A 152 15.47 -22.32 21.62
C LYS A 152 16.33 -21.66 22.71
N ALA A 153 15.76 -20.64 23.37
CA ALA A 153 16.39 -20.02 24.53
C ALA A 153 15.87 -20.68 25.81
N LYS A 154 16.69 -21.53 26.45
CA LYS A 154 16.29 -22.38 27.57
C LYS A 154 15.10 -23.27 27.17
N ASP A 155 13.89 -22.92 27.60
CA ASP A 155 12.63 -23.63 27.27
C ASP A 155 11.73 -22.87 26.30
N THR A 156 12.07 -21.63 25.94
CA THR A 156 11.24 -20.77 25.09
C THR A 156 11.71 -20.80 23.64
N ASN A 157 10.78 -21.02 22.71
CA ASN A 157 11.05 -20.88 21.28
C ASN A 157 11.10 -19.40 20.92
N MET A 158 12.24 -18.96 20.38
CA MET A 158 12.48 -17.60 19.92
C MET A 158 12.45 -17.55 18.40
N TYR A 159 11.95 -16.46 17.84
CA TYR A 159 11.81 -16.26 16.40
C TYR A 159 12.47 -14.94 16.00
N MET A 160 13.20 -14.94 14.89
CA MET A 160 13.84 -13.76 14.33
C MET A 160 13.62 -13.73 12.84
N ASP A 161 13.02 -12.64 12.34
CA ASP A 161 12.81 -12.39 10.92
C ASP A 161 13.61 -11.12 10.54
N MET A 162 14.53 -11.24 9.58
CA MET A 162 15.30 -10.15 9.00
C MET A 162 14.71 -9.81 7.63
N LEU A 163 13.96 -8.71 7.58
CA LEU A 163 13.38 -8.18 6.36
C LEU A 163 14.46 -7.46 5.55
N VAL A 164 14.68 -7.90 4.33
CA VAL A 164 15.59 -7.23 3.38
C VAL A 164 14.79 -6.24 2.57
N LEU A 165 15.30 -5.01 2.48
CA LEU A 165 14.65 -3.89 1.83
C LEU A 165 15.51 -3.40 0.66
N ASP A 166 14.98 -3.44 -0.56
CA ASP A 166 15.63 -2.93 -1.77
C ASP A 166 15.07 -1.54 -2.11
N GLU A 167 15.95 -0.57 -2.39
CA GLU A 167 15.54 0.78 -2.79
C GLU A 167 14.87 0.81 -4.18
N CYS A 168 15.24 -0.15 -5.05
CA CYS A 168 14.85 -0.19 -6.47
C CYS A 168 14.90 1.19 -7.16
N ARG A 169 15.85 2.05 -6.78
CA ARG A 169 15.85 3.47 -7.16
C ARG A 169 15.90 3.66 -8.68
N TYR A 170 16.57 2.74 -9.38
CA TYR A 170 16.64 2.69 -10.83
C TYR A 170 15.26 2.68 -11.52
N LEU A 171 14.22 2.10 -10.91
CA LEU A 171 12.86 2.13 -11.45
C LEU A 171 12.35 3.57 -11.51
N TYR A 172 12.47 4.30 -10.40
CA TYR A 172 11.90 5.63 -10.26
C TYR A 172 12.72 6.73 -10.94
N ASP A 173 14.04 6.56 -11.00
CA ASP A 173 14.91 7.49 -11.73
C ASP A 173 14.75 7.35 -13.24
N TRP A 174 14.36 6.17 -13.73
CA TRP A 174 14.06 5.95 -15.15
C TRP A 174 12.70 6.49 -15.57
N MET A 175 11.81 6.78 -14.61
CA MET A 175 10.48 7.28 -14.90
C MET A 175 10.47 8.77 -15.29
N PRO A 176 9.70 9.16 -16.33
CA PRO A 176 9.53 10.56 -16.65
C PRO A 176 8.90 11.32 -15.47
N SER A 177 9.16 12.62 -15.40
CA SER A 177 8.45 13.52 -14.48
C SER A 177 6.96 13.57 -14.82
N LEU A 178 6.15 14.08 -13.88
CA LEU A 178 4.70 14.23 -14.03
C LEU A 178 4.29 14.81 -15.40
N ASP A 179 4.90 15.92 -15.81
CA ASP A 179 4.52 16.60 -17.06
C ASP A 179 4.97 15.85 -18.33
N MET A 180 6.01 15.01 -18.23
CA MET A 180 6.53 14.20 -19.34
C MET A 180 6.04 12.75 -19.32
N PHE A 181 5.18 12.38 -18.37
CA PHE A 181 4.79 10.99 -18.15
C PHE A 181 4.12 10.39 -19.39
N TYR A 182 3.17 11.13 -19.99
CA TYR A 182 2.48 10.67 -21.20
C TYR A 182 3.44 10.42 -22.36
N SER A 183 4.27 11.41 -22.72
CA SER A 183 5.19 11.27 -23.85
C SER A 183 6.23 10.18 -23.61
N GLY A 184 6.73 10.05 -22.38
CA GLY A 184 7.66 8.98 -22.02
C GLY A 184 7.04 7.59 -22.14
N MET A 185 5.76 7.43 -21.80
CA MET A 185 5.06 6.16 -21.90
C MET A 185 4.58 5.81 -23.31
N MET A 186 4.77 6.66 -24.34
CA MET A 186 4.41 6.31 -25.72
C MET A 186 5.43 5.39 -26.41
N ASP A 187 6.62 5.23 -25.82
CA ASP A 187 7.63 4.30 -26.27
C ASP A 187 7.32 2.86 -25.82
N ILE A 188 7.20 1.92 -26.77
CA ILE A 188 6.76 0.54 -26.48
C ILE A 188 7.78 -0.24 -25.65
N GLU A 189 9.08 -0.03 -25.89
CA GLU A 189 10.15 -0.69 -25.13
C GLU A 189 10.12 -0.23 -23.66
N ARG A 190 9.86 1.06 -23.45
CA ARG A 190 9.63 1.63 -22.12
C ARG A 190 8.39 1.05 -21.46
N GLN A 191 7.27 0.96 -22.17
CA GLN A 191 6.05 0.36 -21.63
C GLN A 191 6.30 -1.06 -21.13
N PHE A 192 6.98 -1.90 -21.93
CA PHE A 192 7.26 -3.29 -21.56
C PHE A 192 8.13 -3.36 -20.32
N SER A 193 9.28 -2.68 -20.35
CA SER A 193 10.23 -2.70 -19.24
C SER A 193 9.56 -2.21 -17.95
N PHE A 194 8.80 -1.12 -18.02
CA PHE A 194 8.08 -0.58 -16.88
C PHE A 194 7.06 -1.58 -16.33
N ARG A 195 6.23 -2.18 -17.19
CA ARG A 195 5.20 -3.16 -16.77
C ARG A 195 5.82 -4.41 -16.15
N PHE A 196 6.90 -4.94 -16.73
CA PHE A 196 7.59 -6.10 -16.16
C PHE A 196 8.25 -5.79 -14.81
N ILE A 197 8.82 -4.60 -14.64
CA ILE A 197 9.41 -4.22 -13.35
C ILE A 197 8.30 -4.04 -12.29
N LEU A 198 7.17 -3.41 -12.64
CA LEU A 198 6.03 -3.29 -11.72
C LEU A 198 5.46 -4.65 -11.30
N ASP A 199 5.34 -5.58 -12.25
CA ASP A 199 4.92 -6.95 -11.99
C ASP A 199 5.88 -7.65 -10.99
N ALA A 200 7.19 -7.52 -11.22
CA ALA A 200 8.21 -8.07 -10.32
C ALA A 200 8.13 -7.49 -8.90
N VAL A 201 8.03 -6.16 -8.77
CA VAL A 201 7.90 -5.48 -7.47
C VAL A 201 6.62 -5.92 -6.74
N ALA A 202 5.50 -6.01 -7.46
CA ALA A 202 4.23 -6.41 -6.88
C ALA A 202 4.23 -7.85 -6.36
N LYS A 203 4.91 -8.78 -7.04
CA LYS A 203 5.02 -10.20 -6.63
C LYS A 203 5.70 -10.42 -5.29
N HIS A 204 6.57 -9.51 -4.87
CA HIS A 204 7.14 -9.56 -3.52
C HIS A 204 6.16 -9.11 -2.43
N ARG A 205 5.08 -8.40 -2.78
CA ARG A 205 4.12 -7.88 -1.79
C ARG A 205 2.77 -8.58 -1.84
N MET A 206 2.41 -9.17 -2.99
CA MET A 206 1.09 -9.69 -3.33
C MET A 206 0.41 -10.53 -2.23
N VAL A 207 1.16 -11.42 -1.57
CA VAL A 207 0.62 -12.32 -0.53
C VAL A 207 0.44 -11.63 0.83
N TYR A 208 1.20 -10.56 1.10
CA TYR A 208 1.33 -9.98 2.44
C TYR A 208 0.72 -8.58 2.57
N ASN A 209 0.72 -7.81 1.48
CA ASN A 209 0.05 -6.51 1.39
C ASN A 209 -0.29 -6.24 -0.08
N ASN A 210 -1.57 -6.30 -0.41
CA ASN A 210 -2.13 -6.06 -1.73
C ASN A 210 -2.72 -4.64 -1.89
N GLU A 211 -2.62 -3.79 -0.87
CA GLU A 211 -3.19 -2.43 -0.89
C GLU A 211 -2.50 -1.50 -1.90
N PHE A 212 -1.22 -1.77 -2.19
CA PHE A 212 -0.41 -1.01 -3.14
C PHE A 212 0.16 -1.94 -4.20
N PHE A 213 0.36 -1.41 -5.40
CA PHE A 213 0.83 -2.13 -6.58
C PHE A 213 -0.08 -3.30 -6.99
N TYR A 214 -1.38 -3.14 -6.85
CA TYR A 214 -2.34 -4.11 -7.37
C TYR A 214 -2.60 -3.90 -8.88
N GLY A 215 -3.02 -4.96 -9.57
CA GLY A 215 -3.35 -4.91 -11.01
C GLY A 215 -2.12 -4.80 -11.93
N THR A 216 -0.96 -5.30 -11.51
CA THR A 216 0.32 -5.16 -12.23
C THR A 216 0.72 -6.41 -13.02
N ALA A 217 -0.07 -7.48 -13.01
CA ALA A 217 0.32 -8.75 -13.60
C ALA A 217 0.57 -8.61 -15.10
N SER A 218 1.82 -8.81 -15.51
CA SER A 218 2.20 -8.82 -16.92
C SER A 218 2.05 -10.22 -17.52
N VAL A 219 2.31 -11.24 -16.71
CA VAL A 219 2.21 -12.66 -17.05
C VAL A 219 1.33 -13.37 -16.02
N SER A 220 0.68 -14.45 -16.43
CA SER A 220 -0.13 -15.28 -15.56
C SER A 220 0.67 -15.81 -14.36
N LYS A 221 0.05 -15.80 -13.17
CA LYS A 221 0.62 -16.38 -11.94
C LYS A 221 0.84 -17.90 -11.99
N PHE A 222 0.31 -18.56 -13.03
CA PHE A 222 0.51 -19.99 -13.24
C PHE A 222 1.81 -20.32 -13.97
N GLU A 223 2.50 -19.32 -14.52
CA GLU A 223 3.82 -19.50 -15.13
C GLU A 223 4.89 -19.58 -14.05
N THR A 224 5.71 -20.65 -14.08
CA THR A 224 6.62 -21.02 -12.99
C THR A 224 7.62 -19.93 -12.64
N ASP A 225 8.10 -19.17 -13.62
CA ASP A 225 9.10 -18.11 -13.42
C ASP A 225 8.47 -16.78 -12.96
N TYR A 226 7.14 -16.70 -12.99
CA TYR A 226 6.34 -15.49 -12.72
C TYR A 226 5.44 -15.66 -11.49
N VAL A 227 5.71 -16.64 -10.64
CA VAL A 227 4.98 -16.85 -9.38
C VAL A 227 5.30 -15.78 -8.34
N GLU A 228 4.37 -15.58 -7.42
CA GLU A 228 4.56 -14.74 -6.24
C GLU A 228 5.71 -15.20 -5.35
N LYS A 229 6.32 -14.23 -4.66
CA LYS A 229 7.43 -14.51 -3.76
C LYS A 229 6.92 -14.63 -2.33
N VAL A 230 7.13 -15.80 -1.76
CA VAL A 230 6.70 -16.14 -0.40
C VAL A 230 7.88 -16.24 0.54
N LEU A 231 7.65 -15.91 1.81
CA LEU A 231 8.63 -16.06 2.87
C LEU A 231 9.07 -17.51 3.00
N SER A 232 10.38 -17.70 3.08
CA SER A 232 10.96 -19.01 3.40
C SER A 232 10.53 -19.49 4.79
N VAL A 233 10.54 -20.81 4.98
CA VAL A 233 10.30 -21.43 6.29
C VAL A 233 11.45 -21.09 7.22
N ARG A 234 11.13 -20.82 8.49
CA ARG A 234 12.12 -20.50 9.53
C ARG A 234 13.15 -21.63 9.69
N LYS A 235 14.43 -21.28 9.52
CA LYS A 235 15.56 -22.18 9.72
C LYS A 235 15.91 -22.28 11.19
N ASN A 236 16.24 -23.48 11.66
CA ASN A 236 16.80 -23.65 13.00
C ASN A 236 18.22 -23.09 13.02
N ILE A 237 18.49 -22.17 13.95
CA ILE A 237 19.86 -21.83 14.37
C ILE A 237 20.05 -22.43 15.76
N ILE A 238 21.17 -23.16 15.90
CA ILE A 238 21.55 -23.91 17.11
C ILE A 238 21.74 -22.94 18.27
#